data_AF-A0A963BUG2-F1
#
_entry.id   AF-A0A963BUG2-F1
#
_cell.length_a   1.000
_cell.length_b   1.000
_cell.length_c   1.000
_cell.angle_alpha   90.00
_cell.angle_beta   90.00
_cell.angle_gamma   90.00
#
_symmetry.space_group_name_H-M   'P 1'
#
loop_
_entity.id
_entity.type
_entity.pdbx_description
1 polymer ?
#
loop_
_entity_poly.entity_id
_entity_poly.type
_entity_poly.pdbx_seq_one_letter_code
_entity_poly.pdbx_strand_id
1 'polypeptide(L)' 'FSASRHSIEAAAFWFMALERCCQQQLLVEATGVSPKLVPPESCRYSREHVGSEYIGWLHFQTIWNDLVRSEPDMFD' A
#
# COMPACT_ATOMS: atom_id res chain seq x y z
N PHE A 1 -3.31 -10.60 21.57
CA PHE A 1 -2.18 -10.21 20.71
C PHE A 1 -2.02 -8.71 20.80
N SER A 2 -0.90 -8.25 21.33
CA SER A 2 -0.57 -6.82 21.38
C SER A 2 -0.16 -6.40 19.97
N ALA A 3 -1.08 -5.80 19.21
CA ALA A 3 -0.72 -5.11 17.97
C ALA A 3 0.13 -3.89 18.37
N SER A 4 1.44 -3.99 18.19
CA SER A 4 2.30 -2.82 18.22
C SER A 4 1.89 -1.88 17.08
N ARG A 5 2.25 -0.61 17.19
CA ARG A 5 2.09 0.40 16.13
C ARG A 5 3.06 0.18 14.94
N HIS A 6 3.43 -1.07 14.73
CA HIS A 6 4.27 -1.56 13.64
C HIS A 6 3.83 -3.00 13.32
N SER A 7 2.67 -3.16 12.68
CA SER A 7 2.17 -4.48 12.27
C SER A 7 2.85 -4.98 10.99
N ILE A 8 3.03 -6.31 10.88
CA ILE A 8 3.58 -6.95 9.67
C ILE A 8 2.65 -6.69 8.49
N GLU A 9 1.34 -6.73 8.73
CA GLU A 9 0.29 -6.47 7.75
C GLU A 9 0.38 -5.07 7.16
N ALA A 10 0.53 -4.04 8.00
CA ALA A 10 0.69 -2.67 7.52
C ALA A 10 1.99 -2.52 6.70
N ALA A 11 3.09 -3.12 7.15
CA ALA A 11 4.36 -3.08 6.41
C ALA A 11 4.23 -3.77 5.04
N ALA A 12 3.58 -4.93 4.98
CA ALA A 12 3.34 -5.65 3.73
C ALA A 12 2.49 -4.81 2.76
N PHE A 13 1.41 -4.17 3.26
CA PHE A 13 0.60 -3.28 2.43
C PHE A 13 1.40 -2.11 1.86
N TRP A 14 2.19 -1.42 2.69
CA TRP A 14 2.98 -0.29 2.22
C TRP A 14 4.07 -0.69 1.23
N PHE A 15 4.66 -1.88 1.39
CA PHE A 15 5.60 -2.43 0.43
C PHE A 15 4.93 -2.67 -0.93
N MET A 16 3.77 -3.33 -0.95
CA MET A 16 2.99 -3.56 -2.19
C MET A 16 2.54 -2.25 -2.85
N ALA A 17 2.14 -1.26 -2.06
CA ALA A 17 1.76 0.05 -2.57
C ALA A 17 2.96 0.78 -3.21
N LEU A 18 4.14 0.71 -2.57
CA LEU A 18 5.37 1.29 -3.11
C LEU A 18 5.80 0.61 -4.41
N GLU A 19 5.82 -0.71 -4.44
CA GLU A 19 6.13 -1.50 -5.65
C GLU A 19 5.22 -1.08 -6.81
N ARG A 20 3.91 -0.96 -6.57
CA ARG A 20 2.96 -0.48 -7.58
C ARG A 20 3.27 0.94 -8.03
N CYS A 21 3.63 1.85 -7.12
CA CYS A 21 4.05 3.22 -7.48
C CYS A 21 5.29 3.20 -8.38
N CYS A 22 6.31 2.38 -8.07
CA CYS A 22 7.49 2.23 -8.90
C CYS A 22 7.15 1.71 -10.31
N GLN A 23 6.27 0.70 -10.40
CA GLN A 23 5.79 0.20 -11.70
C GLN A 23 5.06 1.29 -12.50
N GLN A 24 4.18 2.07 -11.86
CA GLN A 24 3.49 3.18 -12.54
C GLN A 24 4.46 4.25 -13.01
N GLN A 25 5.45 4.60 -12.19
CA GLN A 25 6.48 5.57 -12.56
C GLN A 25 7.25 5.13 -13.80
N LEU A 26 7.73 3.88 -13.83
CA LEU A 26 8.43 3.31 -14.99
C LEU A 26 7.56 3.32 -16.25
N LEU A 27 6.28 2.96 -16.12
CA LEU A 27 5.34 2.97 -17.25
C LEU A 27 5.12 4.38 -17.81
N VAL A 28 4.96 5.39 -16.96
CA VAL A 28 4.79 6.78 -17.39
C VAL A 28 6.07 7.30 -18.05
N GLU A 29 7.23 7.07 -17.43
CA GLU A 29 8.52 7.50 -17.95
C GLU A 29 8.83 6.88 -19.32
N ALA A 30 8.45 5.61 -19.53
CA ALA A 30 8.61 4.93 -20.81
C ALA A 30 7.81 5.58 -21.97
N THR A 31 6.76 6.38 -21.67
CA THR A 31 6.00 7.10 -22.71
C THR A 31 6.71 8.35 -23.25
N GLY A 32 7.73 8.85 -22.55
CA GLY A 32 8.37 10.13 -22.85
C GLY A 32 7.52 11.37 -22.52
N VAL A 33 6.31 11.20 -21.97
CA VAL A 33 5.46 12.31 -21.53
C VAL A 33 5.92 12.80 -20.17
N SER A 34 6.00 14.12 -20.00
CA SER A 34 6.26 14.73 -18.68
C SER A 34 5.12 14.40 -17.71
N PRO A 35 5.40 13.74 -16.56
CA PRO A 35 4.36 13.43 -15.59
C PRO A 35 3.71 14.70 -15.03
N LYS A 36 2.37 14.69 -14.92
CA LYS A 36 1.65 15.74 -14.21
C LYS A 36 1.73 15.48 -12.71
N LEU A 37 2.49 16.30 -12.00
CA LEU A 37 2.66 16.17 -10.57
C LEU A 37 1.39 16.56 -9.80
N VAL A 38 1.14 15.84 -8.70
CA VAL A 38 0.07 16.14 -7.75
C VAL A 38 0.50 17.36 -6.91
N PRO A 39 -0.37 18.36 -6.68
CA PRO A 39 -0.04 19.51 -5.84
C PRO A 39 0.37 19.11 -4.41
N PRO A 40 1.34 19.80 -3.79
CA PRO A 40 1.84 19.46 -2.45
C PRO A 40 0.75 19.38 -1.38
N GLU A 41 -0.25 20.27 -1.44
CA GLU A 41 -1.40 20.28 -0.52
C GLU A 41 -2.21 18.98 -0.61
N SER A 42 -2.47 18.48 -1.81
CA SER A 42 -3.19 17.22 -2.03
C SER A 42 -2.39 16.01 -1.56
N CYS A 43 -1.05 16.04 -1.73
CA CYS A 43 -0.16 15.00 -1.20
C CYS A 43 -0.21 14.96 0.33
N ARG A 44 -0.13 16.13 0.99
CA ARG A 44 -0.25 16.24 2.45
C ARG A 44 -1.61 15.77 2.95
N TYR A 45 -2.69 16.24 2.34
CA TYR A 45 -4.05 15.82 2.68
C TYR A 45 -4.18 14.30 2.62
N SER A 46 -3.69 13.67 1.56
CA SER A 46 -3.71 12.21 1.41
C SER A 46 -2.89 11.52 2.50
N ARG A 47 -1.68 12.01 2.80
CA ARG A 47 -0.83 11.46 3.87
C ARG A 47 -1.50 11.53 5.25
N GLU A 48 -2.21 12.63 5.53
CA GLU A 48 -2.90 12.87 6.81
C GLU A 48 -4.13 11.97 6.97
N HIS A 49 -4.91 11.75 5.90
CA HIS A 49 -6.20 11.05 6.00
C HIS A 49 -6.08 9.54 5.73
N VAL A 50 -5.20 9.13 4.83
CA VAL A 50 -5.08 7.72 4.40
C VAL A 50 -3.67 7.15 4.52
N GLY A 51 -2.72 7.90 5.08
CA GLY A 51 -1.34 7.43 5.29
C GLY A 51 -1.06 6.88 6.68
N SER A 52 -2.06 6.80 7.56
CA SER A 52 -1.82 6.29 8.92
C SER A 52 -1.55 4.78 8.89
N GLU A 53 -0.84 4.30 9.90
CA GLU A 53 -0.49 2.88 9.97
C GLU A 53 -1.74 1.98 10.09
N TYR A 54 -2.75 2.45 10.84
CA TYR A 54 -4.06 1.79 10.92
C TYR A 54 -4.68 1.59 9.53
N ILE A 55 -4.58 2.58 8.63
CA ILE A 55 -5.08 2.46 7.26
C ILE A 55 -4.28 1.41 6.47
N GLY A 56 -2.97 1.33 6.70
CA GLY A 56 -2.14 0.27 6.10
C GLY A 56 -2.59 -1.13 6.52
N TRP A 57 -2.80 -1.34 7.83
CA TRP A 57 -3.34 -2.59 8.36
C TRP A 57 -4.75 -2.89 7.80
N LEU A 58 -5.63 -1.88 7.76
CA LEU A 58 -7.00 -2.01 7.29
C LEU A 58 -7.06 -2.43 5.82
N HIS A 59 -6.24 -1.83 4.96
CA HIS A 59 -6.17 -2.23 3.56
C HIS A 59 -5.65 -3.66 3.38
N PHE A 60 -4.68 -4.08 4.20
CA PHE A 60 -4.16 -5.44 4.15
C PHE A 60 -5.21 -6.50 4.49
N GLN A 61 -6.24 -6.18 5.29
CA GLN A 61 -7.27 -7.15 5.67
C GLN A 61 -7.99 -7.78 4.46
N THR A 62 -8.15 -7.02 3.37
CA THR A 62 -8.75 -7.56 2.14
C THR A 62 -7.85 -8.60 1.47
N ILE A 63 -6.54 -8.39 1.50
CA ILE A 63 -5.53 -9.30 0.94
C ILE A 63 -5.42 -10.54 1.82
N TRP A 64 -5.40 -10.36 3.14
CA TRP A 64 -5.42 -11.45 4.10
C TRP A 64 -6.62 -12.38 3.91
N ASN A 65 -7.82 -11.83 3.80
CA ASN A 65 -9.03 -12.63 3.58
C ASN A 65 -9.01 -13.41 2.27
N ASP A 66 -8.36 -12.89 1.24
CA ASP A 66 -8.17 -13.61 -0.03
C ASP A 66 -7.15 -14.75 0.15
N LEU A 67 -6.00 -14.48 0.78
CA LEU A 67 -4.96 -15.48 1.05
C LEU A 67 -5.47 -16.65 1.90
N VAL A 68 -6.24 -16.37 2.95
CA VAL A 68 -6.87 -17.41 3.79
C VAL A 68 -7.78 -18.33 2.97
N ARG A 69 -8.40 -17.80 1.91
CA ARG A 69 -9.29 -18.57 1.03
C ARG A 69 -8.53 -19.30 -0.07
N SER A 70 -7.51 -18.69 -0.67
CA SER A 70 -6.79 -19.24 -1.81
C SER A 70 -5.67 -20.20 -1.41
N GLU A 71 -4.96 -19.91 -0.32
CA GLU A 71 -3.77 -20.62 0.16
C GLU A 71 -3.96 -21.08 1.63
N PRO A 72 -4.93 -21.97 1.92
CA PRO A 72 -5.25 -22.35 3.30
C PRO A 72 -4.11 -23.12 4.00
N ASP A 73 -3.24 -23.79 3.25
CA ASP A 73 -2.09 -24.55 3.72
C ASP A 73 -0.89 -23.67 4.13
N MET A 74 -0.92 -22.37 3.81
CA MET A 74 0.11 -21.40 4.23
C MET A 74 0.19 -21.24 5.76
N PHE A 75 -0.86 -21.64 6.48
CA PHE A 75 -1.03 -21.39 7.92
C PHE A 75 -0.79 -22.62 8.80
N ASP A 76 -0.43 -23.76 8.21
CA ASP A 76 -0.16 -25.02 8.91
C ASP A 76 1.32 -25.19 9.30
#